data_AF-A0A3A0EPK8-F1
#
_entry.id   AF-A0A3A0EPK8-F1
#
_cell.length_a   1.000
_cell.length_b   1.000
_cell.length_c   1.000
_cell.angle_alpha   90.00
_cell.angle_beta   90.00
_cell.angle_gamma   90.00
#
_symmetry.space_group_name_H-M   'P 1'
#
loop_
_entity.id
_entity.type
_entity.pdbx_description
1 polymer ?
#
loop_
_entity_poly.entity_id
_entity_poly.type
_entity_poly.pdbx_seq_one_letter_code
_entity_poly.pdbx_strand_id
1 'polypeptide(L)'
;AAYVKLRQPASRFALVGVFVSQGDQGVRVAVTGARSHAFRVREMEQALERDFSPQAIEGVKVDPTGCNSDLHGSAEYRAAMIGVLARRAVAKAREQ
;
A
#
# COMPACT_ATOMS: atom_id res chain seq x y z
N ALA A 1 8.54 8.52 7.38
CA ALA A 1 7.25 8.22 6.71
C ALA A 1 7.46 8.21 5.19
N ALA A 2 6.95 7.22 4.45
CA ALA A 2 7.33 7.06 3.05
C ALA A 2 6.15 6.77 2.12
N TYR A 3 6.28 7.24 0.88
CA TYR A 3 5.40 6.92 -0.25
C TYR A 3 6.15 6.11 -1.31
N VAL A 4 5.55 5.01 -1.75
CA VAL A 4 6.06 4.17 -2.85
C VAL A 4 4.93 3.94 -3.85
N LYS A 5 5.23 4.12 -5.14
CA LYS A 5 4.25 3.91 -6.21
C LYS A 5 4.80 3.03 -7.33
N LEU A 6 3.95 2.15 -7.85
CA LEU A 6 4.10 1.53 -9.14
C LEU A 6 3.58 2.51 -10.20
N ARG A 7 4.47 2.99 -11.07
CA ARG A 7 4.15 4.00 -12.08
C ARG A 7 3.70 3.33 -13.37
N GLN A 8 2.66 3.87 -13.98
CA GLN A 8 2.33 3.54 -15.36
C GLN A 8 3.36 4.18 -16.30
N PRO A 9 3.98 3.45 -17.25
CA PRO A 9 5.06 4.00 -18.08
C PRO A 9 4.66 5.22 -18.90
N ALA A 10 3.47 5.20 -19.50
CA ALA A 10 2.99 6.27 -20.37
C ALA A 10 2.64 7.55 -19.61
N SER A 11 1.76 7.45 -18.60
CA SER A 11 1.23 8.63 -17.90
C SER A 11 1.98 9.00 -16.62
N ARG A 12 2.81 8.09 -16.09
CA ARG A 12 3.50 8.20 -14.78
C ARG A 12 2.55 8.30 -13.57
N PHE A 13 1.24 8.15 -13.78
CA PHE A 13 0.27 7.99 -12.70
C PHE A 13 0.55 6.73 -11.89
N ALA A 14 0.14 6.75 -10.62
CA ALA A 14 0.27 5.59 -9.76
C ALA A 14 -0.78 4.56 -10.18
N LEU A 15 -0.33 3.42 -10.71
CA LEU A 15 -1.19 2.26 -10.92
C LEU A 15 -1.64 1.72 -9.56
N VAL A 16 -0.69 1.64 -8.63
CA VAL A 16 -0.92 1.47 -7.19
C VAL A 16 0.12 2.31 -6.46
N GLY A 17 -0.30 3.07 -5.46
CA GLY A 17 0.57 3.79 -4.55
C GLY A 17 0.25 3.43 -3.10
N VAL A 18 1.26 3.37 -2.25
CA VAL A 18 1.10 3.14 -0.80
C VAL A 18 1.91 4.15 -0.03
N PHE A 19 1.25 4.82 0.91
CA PHE A 19 1.84 5.72 1.89
C PHE A 19 1.80 5.06 3.27
N VAL A 20 2.93 5.10 3.97
CA VAL A 20 3.04 4.62 5.35
C VAL A 20 3.65 5.70 6.23
N SER A 21 3.02 5.96 7.37
CA SER A 21 3.56 6.85 8.41
C SER A 21 3.42 6.22 9.79
N GLN A 22 4.42 6.44 10.63
CA GLN A 22 4.38 6.22 12.07
C GLN A 22 4.64 7.58 12.73
N GLY A 23 3.82 7.93 13.72
CA GLY A 23 3.96 9.15 14.51
C GLY A 23 3.08 9.09 15.76
N ASP A 24 2.95 10.21 16.46
CA ASP A 24 2.30 10.27 17.78
C ASP A 24 0.82 9.83 17.78
N GLN A 25 0.17 9.88 16.61
CA GLN A 25 -1.24 9.47 16.43
C GLN A 25 -1.40 8.03 15.94
N GLY A 26 -0.32 7.25 15.95
CA GLY A 26 -0.28 5.85 15.53
C GLY A 26 0.16 5.63 14.08
N VAL A 27 0.02 4.40 13.60
CA VAL A 27 0.44 4.02 12.24
C VAL A 27 -0.71 4.24 11.25
N ARG A 28 -0.38 4.75 10.06
CA ARG A 28 -1.34 4.89 8.95
C ARG A 28 -0.79 4.24 7.69
N VAL A 29 -1.65 3.50 7.00
CA VAL A 29 -1.37 2.86 5.70
C VAL A 29 -2.46 3.26 4.72
N ALA A 30 -2.12 4.14 3.79
CA ALA A 30 -3.04 4.69 2.78
C ALA A 30 -2.67 4.19 1.38
N VAL A 31 -3.68 3.81 0.61
CA VAL A 31 -3.53 3.26 -0.75
C VAL A 31 -4.18 4.19 -1.77
N THR A 32 -3.52 4.37 -2.91
CA THR A 32 -3.97 5.19 -4.04
C THR A 32 -3.90 4.41 -5.35
N GLY A 33 -4.74 4.77 -6.34
CA GLY A 33 -4.72 4.20 -7.70
C GLY A 33 -5.35 2.79 -7.83
N ALA A 34 -5.50 2.06 -6.73
CA ALA A 34 -6.08 0.72 -6.74
C ALA A 34 -7.62 0.70 -6.86
N ARG A 35 -8.32 1.74 -6.38
CA ARG A 35 -9.78 1.91 -6.42
C ARG A 35 -10.18 3.27 -6.98
N SER A 36 -11.47 3.55 -7.08
CA SER A 36 -12.02 4.87 -7.45
C SER A 36 -11.69 5.99 -6.46
N HIS A 37 -11.26 5.64 -5.25
CA HIS A 37 -10.89 6.55 -4.18
C HIS A 37 -9.66 6.04 -3.42
N ALA A 38 -9.00 6.93 -2.68
CA ALA A 38 -7.99 6.54 -1.72
C ALA A 38 -8.63 5.89 -0.50
N PHE A 39 -8.00 4.84 0.05
CA PHE A 39 -8.52 4.13 1.22
C PHE A 39 -7.40 3.72 2.16
N ARG A 40 -7.77 3.40 3.40
CA ARG A 40 -6.84 2.90 4.43
C ARG A 40 -6.93 1.39 4.54
N VAL A 41 -5.81 0.75 4.85
CA VAL A 41 -5.74 -0.69 5.12
C VAL A 41 -5.56 -0.90 6.62
N ARG A 42 -6.67 -1.03 7.35
CA ARG A 42 -6.66 -1.06 8.82
C ARG A 42 -5.96 -2.28 9.38
N GLU A 43 -6.03 -3.40 8.68
CA GLU A 43 -5.37 -4.65 9.06
C GLU A 43 -3.85 -4.50 9.06
N MET A 44 -3.30 -3.76 8.09
CA MET A 44 -1.87 -3.43 8.05
C MET A 44 -1.50 -2.41 9.12
N GLU A 45 -2.37 -1.43 9.39
CA GLU A 45 -2.16 -0.45 10.47
C GLU A 45 -2.04 -1.16 11.83
N GLN A 46 -2.96 -2.06 12.16
CA GLN A 46 -2.96 -2.83 13.41
C GLN A 46 -1.71 -3.70 13.56
N ALA A 47 -1.27 -4.36 12.47
CA ALA A 47 -0.05 -5.16 12.50
C ALA A 47 1.19 -4.29 12.74
N LEU A 48 1.28 -3.15 12.06
CA LEU A 48 2.41 -2.23 12.16
C LEU A 48 2.45 -1.42 13.46
N GLU A 49 1.31 -1.24 14.14
CA GLU A 49 1.27 -0.65 15.49
C GLU A 49 1.98 -1.54 16.51
N ARG A 50 1.96 -2.87 16.32
CA ARG A 50 2.64 -3.83 17.20
C ARG A 50 4.11 -4.01 16.85
N ASP A 51 4.41 -4.06 15.56
CA ASP A 51 5.77 -4.17 15.04
C ASP A 51 5.88 -3.38 13.74
N PHE A 52 6.58 -2.24 13.79
CA PHE A 52 6.79 -1.40 12.61
C PHE A 52 7.90 -1.96 11.72
N SER A 53 7.67 -3.13 11.13
CA SER A 53 8.59 -3.85 10.26
C SER A 53 7.91 -4.30 8.96
N PRO A 54 8.65 -4.45 7.84
CA PRO A 54 8.09 -5.02 6.62
C PRO A 54 7.50 -6.43 6.81
N GLN A 55 8.07 -7.21 7.73
CA GLN A 55 7.68 -8.59 8.03
C GLN A 55 6.29 -8.65 8.68
N ALA A 56 5.94 -7.67 9.52
CA ALA A 56 4.65 -7.61 10.21
C ALA A 56 3.43 -7.64 9.28
N ILE A 57 3.58 -7.20 8.02
CA ILE A 57 2.49 -7.12 7.03
C ILE A 57 2.63 -8.10 5.86
N GLU A 58 3.58 -9.04 5.92
CA GLU A 58 3.83 -9.98 4.81
C GLU A 58 2.63 -10.90 4.52
N GLY A 59 1.91 -11.32 5.56
CA GLY A 59 0.73 -12.17 5.46
C GLY A 59 -0.59 -11.44 5.25
N VAL A 60 -0.61 -10.10 5.31
CA VAL A 60 -1.85 -9.32 5.21
C VAL A 60 -2.28 -9.23 3.75
N LYS A 61 -3.35 -9.94 3.40
CA LYS A 61 -3.94 -9.93 2.07
C LYS A 61 -4.99 -8.82 1.96
N VAL A 62 -4.94 -8.08 0.86
CA VAL A 62 -5.98 -7.10 0.51
C VAL A 62 -7.00 -7.77 -0.39
N ASP A 63 -8.28 -7.64 -0.05
CA ASP A 63 -9.37 -8.14 -0.89
C ASP A 63 -9.40 -7.38 -2.24
N PRO A 64 -9.33 -8.09 -3.38
CA PRO A 64 -9.43 -7.47 -4.70
C PRO A 64 -10.81 -6.86 -4.99
N THR A 65 -11.84 -7.19 -4.20
CA THR A 65 -13.19 -6.63 -4.36
C THR A 65 -13.13 -5.09 -4.34
N GLY A 66 -13.69 -4.49 -5.38
CA GLY A 66 -13.72 -3.02 -5.57
C GLY A 66 -12.42 -2.41 -6.10
N CYS A 67 -11.36 -3.19 -6.36
CA CYS A 67 -10.20 -2.73 -7.11
C CYS A 67 -10.53 -2.55 -8.60
N ASN A 68 -9.91 -1.55 -9.22
CA ASN A 68 -10.06 -1.28 -10.65
C ASN A 68 -9.46 -2.43 -11.46
N SER A 69 -10.07 -2.75 -12.60
CA SER A 69 -9.54 -3.72 -13.55
C SER A 69 -9.58 -3.10 -14.95
N ASP A 70 -8.42 -3.00 -15.59
CA ASP A 70 -8.25 -2.42 -16.92
C ASP A 70 -7.06 -3.05 -17.67
N LEU A 71 -6.74 -2.53 -18.85
CA LEU A 71 -5.61 -2.97 -19.69
C LEU A 71 -4.25 -2.93 -18.97
N HIS A 72 -4.10 -2.14 -17.91
CA HIS A 72 -2.85 -1.96 -17.19
C HIS A 72 -2.72 -2.85 -15.96
N GLY A 73 -3.80 -3.52 -15.55
CA GLY A 73 -3.74 -4.52 -14.49
C GLY A 73 -5.12 -4.91 -13.97
N SER A 74 -5.25 -6.21 -13.64
CA SER A 74 -6.45 -6.76 -13.02
C SER A 74 -6.63 -6.30 -11.57
N ALA A 75 -7.83 -6.49 -11.03
CA ALA A 75 -8.14 -6.21 -9.63
C ALA A 75 -7.22 -6.99 -8.67
N GLU A 76 -6.97 -8.27 -8.98
CA GLU A 76 -6.09 -9.17 -8.21
C GLU A 76 -4.64 -8.70 -8.25
N TYR A 77 -4.16 -8.30 -9.43
CA TYR A 77 -2.82 -7.76 -9.58
C TYR A 77 -2.63 -6.50 -8.73
N ARG A 78 -3.59 -5.56 -8.78
CA ARG A 78 -3.53 -4.34 -7.97
C ARG A 78 -3.57 -4.65 -6.48
N ALA A 79 -4.44 -5.57 -6.06
CA ALA A 79 -4.52 -6.01 -4.67
C ALA A 79 -3.20 -6.62 -4.17
N ALA A 80 -2.58 -7.49 -4.97
CA ALA A 80 -1.28 -8.07 -4.66
C ALA A 80 -0.17 -7.00 -4.57
N MET A 81 -0.19 -6.02 -5.48
CA MET A 81 0.80 -4.94 -5.49
C MET A 81 0.70 -4.02 -4.27
N ILE A 82 -0.46 -3.88 -3.63
CA ILE A 82 -0.58 -3.11 -2.39
C ILE A 82 0.33 -3.71 -1.31
N GLY A 83 0.29 -5.04 -1.10
CA GLY A 83 1.13 -5.69 -0.10
C GLY A 83 2.63 -5.52 -0.38
N VAL A 84 3.03 -5.68 -1.64
CA VAL A 84 4.44 -5.49 -2.05
C VAL A 84 4.90 -4.04 -1.82
N LEU A 85 4.10 -3.06 -2.24
CA LEU A 85 4.45 -1.65 -2.09
C LEU A 85 4.39 -1.18 -0.63
N ALA A 86 3.47 -1.72 0.16
CA ALA A 86 3.39 -1.45 1.59
C ALA A 86 4.67 -1.89 2.31
N ARG A 87 5.19 -3.09 2.03
CA ARG A 87 6.48 -3.55 2.60
C ARG A 87 7.65 -2.64 2.23
N ARG A 88 7.70 -2.22 0.96
CA ARG A 88 8.72 -1.27 0.48
C ARG A 88 8.57 0.10 1.15
N ALA A 89 7.33 0.56 1.37
CA ALA A 89 7.05 1.82 2.04
C ALA A 89 7.44 1.77 3.52
N VAL A 90 7.16 0.67 4.23
CA VAL A 90 7.61 0.48 5.63
C VAL A 90 9.13 0.49 5.69
N ALA A 91 9.83 -0.27 4.84
CA ALA A 91 11.29 -0.30 4.81
C ALA A 91 11.88 1.11 4.62
N LYS A 92 11.40 1.83 3.60
CA LYS A 92 11.82 3.22 3.33
C LYS A 92 11.46 4.19 4.45
N ALA A 93 10.32 3.98 5.13
CA ALA A 93 9.89 4.86 6.22
C ALA A 93 10.76 4.71 7.48
N ARG A 94 11.45 3.57 7.65
CA ARG A 94 12.38 3.29 8.77
C ARG A 94 13.80 3.80 8.53
N GLU A 95 14.19 3.97 7.27
CA GLU A 95 15.50 4.49 6.88
C GLU A 95 15.60 6.02 6.96
N GLN A 96 14.49 6.70 7.24
CA GLN A 96 14.37 8.16 7.35
C GLN A 96 14.29 8.59 8.81
#